data_AF-A0A6L9Q976-F1
#
_entry.id   AF-A0A6L9Q976-F1
#
_cell.length_a   1.000
_cell.length_b   1.000
_cell.length_c   1.000
_cell.angle_alpha   90.00
_cell.angle_beta   90.00
_cell.angle_gamma   90.00
#
_symmetry.space_group_name_H-M   'P 1'
#
loop_
_entity.id
_entity.type
_entity.pdbx_description
1 polymer ?
#
loop_
_entity_poly.entity_id
_entity_poly.type
_entity_poly.pdbx_seq_one_letter_code
_entity_poly.pdbx_strand_id
1 'polypeptide(L)' 'MPELPEAEVVRRGLEQWTAGRAVASAEVLHPRS' A
#
# COMPACT_ATOMS: atom_id res chain seq x y z
N MET A 1 -6.57 -6.72 -10.46
CA MET A 1 -6.21 -6.74 -9.04
C MET A 1 -5.15 -7.82 -8.87
N PRO A 2 -4.07 -7.60 -8.09
CA PRO A 2 -3.06 -8.64 -7.84
C PRO A 2 -3.68 -9.82 -7.07
N GLU A 3 -3.16 -11.05 -7.26
CA GLU A 3 -3.54 -12.17 -6.41
C GLU A 3 -2.78 -12.12 -5.07
N LEU A 4 -3.13 -13.03 -4.15
CA LEU A 4 -2.54 -13.07 -2.81
C LEU A 4 -1.00 -13.20 -2.83
N PRO A 5 -0.40 -14.07 -3.66
CA PRO A 5 1.06 -14.20 -3.72
C PRO A 5 1.75 -12.89 -4.09
N GLU A 6 1.26 -12.17 -5.09
CA GLU A 6 1.85 -10.91 -5.55
C GLU A 6 1.64 -9.79 -4.52
N ALA A 7 0.47 -9.73 -3.90
CA ALA A 7 0.20 -8.77 -2.83
C ALA A 7 1.15 -8.95 -1.63
N GLU A 8 1.49 -10.19 -1.29
CA GLU A 8 2.40 -10.49 -0.19
C GLU A 8 3.85 -10.07 -0.49
N VAL A 9 4.28 -10.20 -1.75
CA VAL A 9 5.60 -9.69 -2.20
C VAL A 9 5.67 -8.17 -2.02
N VAL A 10 4.62 -7.45 -2.44
CA VAL A 10 4.54 -5.99 -2.28
C VAL A 10 4.54 -5.61 -0.78
N ARG A 11 3.73 -6.30 0.04
CA ARG A 11 3.64 -6.03 1.48
C ARG A 11 4.99 -6.15 2.17
N ARG A 12 5.71 -7.27 1.95
CA ARG A 12 7.04 -7.49 2.55
C ARG A 12 8.07 -6.46 2.08
N GLY A 13 8.03 -6.07 0.80
CA GLY A 13 8.94 -5.05 0.26
C GLY A 13 8.75 -3.67 0.89
N LEU A 14 7.50 -3.31 1.21
CA LEU A 14 7.15 -2.02 1.82
C LEU A 14 7.37 -1.97 3.34
N GLU A 15 7.31 -3.11 4.04
CA GLU A 15 7.38 -3.22 5.49
C GLU A 15 8.60 -2.50 6.08
N GLN A 16 9.79 -2.71 5.52
CA GLN A 16 11.05 -2.10 5.98
C GLN A 16 11.05 -0.56 5.94
N TRP A 17 10.26 0.05 5.07
CA TRP A 17 10.27 1.50 4.84
C TRP A 17 9.09 2.22 5.47
N THR A 18 7.96 1.53 5.63
CA THR A 18 6.68 2.15 5.98
C THR A 18 6.24 1.86 7.41
N ALA A 19 6.69 0.76 8.02
CA ALA A 19 6.29 0.39 9.37
C ALA A 19 6.67 1.47 10.40
N GLY A 20 5.72 1.79 11.29
CA GLY A 20 5.90 2.78 12.36
C GLY A 20 5.86 4.25 11.93
N ARG A 21 5.67 4.55 10.63
CA ARG A 21 5.58 5.93 10.13
C ARG A 21 4.14 6.41 10.06
N ALA A 22 3.93 7.69 10.36
CA ALA A 22 2.63 8.34 10.16
C ALA A 22 2.41 8.68 8.68
N VAL A 23 1.20 8.43 8.18
CA VAL A 23 0.77 8.91 6.86
C VAL A 23 0.38 10.38 6.97
N ALA A 24 1.05 11.26 6.22
CA ALA A 24 0.81 12.70 6.28
C ALA A 24 -0.47 13.13 5.54
N SER A 25 -0.73 12.55 4.37
CA SER A 25 -1.89 12.81 3.54
C SER A 25 -2.10 11.67 2.53
N ALA A 26 -3.29 11.59 1.94
CA ALA A 26 -3.59 10.71 0.82
C ALA A 26 -4.54 11.43 -0.15
N GLU A 27 -4.32 11.27 -1.45
CA GLU A 27 -5.16 11.84 -2.50
C GLU A 27 -5.83 10.71 -3.29
N VAL A 28 -7.14 10.83 -3.53
CA VAL A 28 -7.92 9.84 -4.27
C VAL A 28 -8.34 10.46 -5.61
N LEU A 29 -7.60 10.13 -6.66
CA LEU A 29 -7.80 10.73 -7.99
C LEU A 29 -9.04 10.17 -8.71
N HIS A 30 -9.44 8.94 -8.39
CA HIS A 30 -10.59 8.25 -8.99
C HIS A 30 -11.45 7.64 -7.87
N PRO A 31 -12.26 8.46 -7.17
CA PRO A 31 -13.20 7.94 -6.19
C PRO A 31 -14.17 6.97 -6.88
N ARG A 32 -14.60 5.95 -6.15
CA ARG A 32 -15.66 5.06 -6.64
C ARG A 32 -16.92 5.91 -6.83
N SER A 33 -17.31 6.12 -8.09
CA SER A 33 -18.60 6.70 -8.47
C SER A 33 -19.74 5.75 -8.13
#